data_AF-A0A2V7MWL9-F1
#
_entry.id   AF-A0A2V7MWL9-F1
#
_cell.length_a   1.000
_cell.length_b   1.000
_cell.length_c   1.000
_cell.angle_alpha   90.00
_cell.angle_beta   90.00
_cell.angle_gamma   90.00
#
_symmetry.space_group_name_H-M   'P 1'
#
loop_
_entity.id
_entity.type
_entity.pdbx_description
1 polymer ?
#
loop_
_entity_poly.entity_id
_entity_poly.type
_entity_poly.pdbx_seq_one_letter_code
_entity_poly.pdbx_strand_id
1 'polypeptide(L)'
;SYTRGEIRQALGGDLSSSLPHRDGRVVCGCFRPDLNPDAPDVILSARGPRIERWARVFATQREFIPCFVKADTNAWEYVGRFCVRRVISDLVELRARARAASRPPKDLSMVLYLRGR
;
A
#
# COMPACT_ATOMS: atom_id res chain seq x y z
N SER A 1 9.39 0.68 16.69
CA SER A 1 9.68 1.40 15.44
C SER A 1 10.71 0.60 14.65
N TYR A 2 10.67 0.65 13.32
CA TYR A 2 11.55 -0.06 12.39
C TYR A 2 12.11 0.89 11.34
N THR A 3 13.28 0.59 10.81
CA THR A 3 13.82 1.18 9.57
C THR A 3 13.34 0.39 8.35
N ARG A 4 13.44 0.97 7.14
CA ARG A 4 13.19 0.22 5.89
C ARG A 4 14.15 -0.96 5.71
N GLY A 5 15.39 -0.83 6.21
CA GLY A 5 16.40 -1.87 6.16
C GLY A 5 16.02 -3.09 6.99
N GLU A 6 15.59 -2.87 8.23
CA GLU A 6 15.12 -3.94 9.13
C GLU A 6 13.89 -4.65 8.58
N ILE A 7 12.91 -3.89 8.04
CA ILE A 7 11.71 -4.47 7.40
C ILE A 7 12.11 -5.39 6.24
N ARG A 8 13.03 -4.93 5.37
CA ARG A 8 13.54 -5.74 4.25
C ARG A 8 14.30 -6.97 4.73
N GLN A 9 15.14 -6.83 5.76
CA GLN A 9 15.91 -7.95 6.31
C GLN A 9 14.98 -9.04 6.85
N ALA A 10 13.91 -8.65 7.54
CA ALA A 10 12.95 -9.58 8.14
C ALA A 10 11.98 -10.20 7.12
N LEU A 11 11.50 -9.43 6.14
CA LEU A 11 10.36 -9.82 5.28
C LEU A 11 10.72 -9.98 3.80
N GLY A 12 11.88 -9.48 3.38
CA GLY A 12 12.32 -9.42 1.99
C GLY A 12 11.75 -8.21 1.23
N GLY A 13 11.80 -8.31 -0.10
CA GLY A 13 11.37 -7.23 -1.01
C GLY A 13 12.39 -6.10 -1.16
N ASP A 14 11.95 -5.01 -1.77
CA ASP A 14 12.77 -3.82 -2.03
C ASP A 14 12.52 -2.70 -1.01
N LEU A 15 13.36 -1.67 -1.04
CA LEU A 15 13.35 -0.55 -0.08
C LEU A 15 12.44 0.61 -0.47
N SER A 16 12.05 0.72 -1.74
CA SER A 16 11.37 1.92 -2.27
C SER A 16 9.88 1.74 -2.53
N SER A 17 9.42 0.52 -2.78
CA SER A 17 8.02 0.22 -3.07
C SER A 17 7.16 0.33 -1.81
N SER A 18 5.92 0.81 -1.97
CA SER A 18 4.89 0.76 -0.92
C SER A 18 4.34 -0.65 -0.71
N LEU A 19 4.49 -1.52 -1.70
CA LEU A 19 4.20 -2.95 -1.64
C LEU A 19 5.47 -3.74 -1.99
N PRO A 20 6.45 -3.85 -1.06
CA PRO A 20 7.61 -4.69 -1.26
C PRO A 20 7.19 -6.12 -1.60
N HIS A 21 7.90 -6.72 -2.55
CA HIS A 21 7.51 -7.99 -3.16
C HIS A 21 8.73 -8.86 -3.43
N ARG A 22 8.53 -10.17 -3.34
CA ARG A 22 9.54 -11.19 -3.57
C ARG A 22 8.85 -12.47 -4.03
N ASP A 23 9.47 -13.21 -4.94
CA ASP A 23 8.97 -14.52 -5.38
C ASP A 23 7.50 -14.50 -5.84
N GLY A 24 7.13 -13.47 -6.60
CA GLY A 24 5.79 -13.33 -7.19
C GLY A 24 4.69 -12.84 -6.25
N ARG A 25 5.00 -12.53 -4.98
CA ARG A 25 4.02 -12.12 -3.96
C ARG A 25 4.39 -10.82 -3.27
N VAL A 26 3.40 -10.14 -2.71
CA VAL A 26 3.62 -8.99 -1.83
C VAL A 26 3.91 -9.49 -0.43
N VAL A 27 5.00 -9.02 0.17
CA VAL A 27 5.48 -9.52 1.48
C VAL A 27 5.11 -8.60 2.64
N CYS A 28 4.92 -7.30 2.38
CA CYS A 28 4.45 -6.34 3.36
C CYS A 28 3.85 -5.09 2.69
N GLY A 29 3.16 -4.26 3.46
CA GLY A 29 2.80 -2.90 3.09
C GLY A 29 3.66 -1.88 3.83
N CYS A 30 4.17 -0.88 3.13
CA CYS A 30 4.92 0.24 3.70
C CYS A 30 4.32 1.55 3.18
N PHE A 31 3.44 2.15 3.97
CA PHE A 31 2.61 3.26 3.54
C PHE A 31 3.04 4.58 4.18
N ARG A 32 3.13 5.61 3.36
CA ARG A 32 3.36 6.96 3.83
C ARG A 32 2.03 7.71 3.99
N PRO A 33 1.75 8.32 5.15
CA PRO A 33 0.52 9.08 5.38
C PRO A 33 0.29 10.21 4.37
N ASP A 34 1.35 10.88 3.92
CA ASP A 34 1.24 11.97 2.93
C ASP A 34 0.74 11.50 1.55
N LEU A 35 0.86 10.20 1.24
CA LEU A 35 0.36 9.60 0.00
C LEU A 35 -0.90 8.75 0.20
N ASN A 36 -1.12 8.29 1.44
CA ASN A 36 -2.19 7.40 1.86
C ASN A 36 -2.67 7.86 3.25
N PRO A 37 -3.50 8.91 3.33
CA PRO A 37 -3.90 9.51 4.61
C PRO A 37 -4.69 8.55 5.51
N ASP A 38 -5.39 7.60 4.89
CA ASP A 38 -6.21 6.59 5.56
C ASP A 38 -5.48 5.22 5.66
N ALA A 39 -4.14 5.20 5.57
CA ALA A 39 -3.39 3.96 5.71
C ALA A 39 -3.47 3.43 7.17
N PRO A 40 -3.49 2.10 7.37
CA PRO A 40 -3.43 1.06 6.36
C PRO A 40 -4.79 0.71 5.72
N ASP A 41 -5.91 1.18 6.27
CA ASP A 41 -7.26 0.75 5.87
C ASP A 41 -7.61 1.07 4.41
N VAL A 42 -7.09 2.17 3.86
CA VAL A 42 -7.26 2.55 2.45
C VAL A 42 -5.94 2.92 1.80
N ILE A 43 -5.60 2.21 0.71
CA ILE A 43 -4.39 2.44 -0.08
C ILE A 43 -4.75 3.04 -1.43
N LEU A 44 -4.13 4.19 -1.73
CA LEU A 44 -4.30 4.93 -2.96
C LEU A 44 -3.19 4.57 -3.95
N SER A 45 -3.44 3.55 -4.77
CA SER A 45 -2.45 3.07 -5.74
C SER A 45 -2.29 4.06 -6.88
N ALA A 46 -1.07 4.53 -7.09
CA ALA A 46 -0.74 5.42 -8.19
C ALA A 46 -0.76 4.69 -9.54
N ARG A 47 -0.75 5.44 -10.63
CA ARG A 47 -0.47 4.91 -11.97
C ARG A 47 0.99 4.58 -12.14
N GLY A 48 1.27 3.58 -12.98
CA GLY A 48 2.61 3.16 -13.33
C GLY A 48 2.69 1.64 -13.48
N PRO A 49 3.32 1.10 -14.53
CA PRO A 49 3.25 -0.34 -14.85
C PRO A 49 3.62 -1.24 -13.68
N ARG A 50 4.69 -0.89 -12.94
CA ARG A 50 5.16 -1.65 -11.77
C ARG A 50 4.24 -1.49 -10.55
N ILE A 51 3.77 -0.28 -10.28
CA ILE A 51 2.88 0.02 -9.14
C ILE A 51 1.56 -0.73 -9.31
N GLU A 52 0.96 -0.61 -10.49
CA GLU A 52 -0.28 -1.29 -10.84
C GLU A 52 -0.17 -2.80 -10.79
N ARG A 53 0.93 -3.36 -11.29
CA ARG A 53 1.19 -4.81 -11.23
C ARG A 53 1.12 -5.31 -9.79
N TRP A 54 1.85 -4.67 -8.86
CA TRP A 54 1.90 -5.14 -7.47
C TRP A 54 0.65 -4.82 -6.67
N ALA A 55 -0.07 -3.75 -7.00
CA ALA A 55 -1.40 -3.49 -6.46
C ALA A 55 -2.41 -4.59 -6.89
N ARG A 56 -2.35 -5.05 -8.15
CA ARG A 56 -3.16 -6.19 -8.62
C ARG A 56 -2.79 -7.49 -7.92
N VAL A 57 -1.50 -7.79 -7.78
CA VAL A 57 -1.04 -8.98 -7.03
C VAL A 57 -1.58 -8.94 -5.60
N PHE A 58 -1.43 -7.82 -4.90
CA PHE A 58 -1.95 -7.67 -3.53
C PHE A 58 -3.46 -7.81 -3.46
N ALA A 59 -4.19 -7.27 -4.44
CA ALA A 59 -5.65 -7.42 -4.54
C ALA A 59 -6.12 -8.88 -4.66
N THR A 60 -5.32 -9.73 -5.30
CA THR A 60 -5.62 -11.16 -5.46
C THR A 60 -5.11 -12.03 -4.30
N GLN A 61 -4.11 -11.54 -3.57
CA GLN A 61 -3.49 -12.25 -2.46
C GLN A 61 -4.40 -12.19 -1.23
N ARG A 62 -4.85 -13.36 -0.74
CA ARG A 62 -5.81 -13.45 0.37
C ARG A 62 -5.13 -13.47 1.73
N GLU A 63 -3.83 -13.74 1.75
CA GLU A 63 -3.02 -13.78 2.96
C GLU A 63 -2.87 -12.41 3.58
N PHE A 64 -3.02 -12.35 4.91
CA PHE A 64 -2.74 -11.14 5.68
C PHE A 64 -1.23 -10.88 5.70
N ILE A 65 -0.80 -9.75 5.14
CA ILE A 65 0.59 -9.29 5.16
C ILE A 65 0.81 -8.28 6.27
N PRO A 66 2.00 -8.22 6.88
CA PRO A 66 2.33 -7.15 7.82
C PRO A 66 2.31 -5.79 7.11
N CYS A 67 1.71 -4.79 7.75
CA CYS A 67 1.67 -3.42 7.26
C CYS A 67 2.41 -2.49 8.22
N PHE A 68 3.08 -1.51 7.62
CA PHE A 68 3.86 -0.51 8.30
C PHE A 68 3.46 0.88 7.81
N VAL A 69 3.29 1.82 8.74
CA VAL A 69 3.03 3.23 8.43
C VAL A 69 4.25 4.05 8.82
N LYS A 70 4.64 5.00 7.95
CA LYS A 70 5.77 5.89 8.23
C LYS A 70 5.39 6.84 9.37
N ALA A 71 6.19 6.84 10.43
CA ALA A 71 6.03 7.76 11.57
C ALA A 71 7.01 8.95 11.47
N ASP A 72 8.26 8.70 11.08
CA ASP A 72 9.30 9.74 10.92
C ASP A 72 10.40 9.29 9.95
N THR A 73 11.47 10.08 9.82
CA THR A 73 12.72 9.74 9.15
C THR A 73 13.30 8.46 9.74
N ASN A 74 13.49 7.46 8.89
CA ASN A 74 13.95 6.12 9.28
C ASN A 74 13.08 5.42 10.35
N ALA A 75 11.86 5.88 10.59
CA ALA A 75 10.95 5.31 11.58
C ALA A 75 9.62 4.89 10.95
N TRP A 76 9.32 3.59 11.08
CA TRP A 76 8.12 2.94 10.60
C TRP A 76 7.48 2.15 11.72
N GLU A 77 6.17 2.23 11.84
CA GLU A 77 5.42 1.52 12.86
C GLU A 77 4.68 0.36 12.25
N TYR A 78 4.82 -0.82 12.86
CA TYR A 78 4.01 -1.97 12.52
C TYR A 78 2.60 -1.76 13.07
N VAL A 79 1.59 -1.79 12.18
CA VAL A 79 0.20 -1.48 12.53
C VAL A 79 -0.72 -2.70 12.46
N GLY A 80 -0.15 -3.90 12.29
CA GLY A 80 -0.90 -5.16 12.20
C GLY A 80 -0.77 -5.84 10.85
N ARG A 81 -1.59 -6.87 10.64
CA ARG A 81 -1.61 -7.63 9.38
C ARG A 81 -2.92 -7.38 8.66
N PHE A 82 -2.83 -7.17 7.34
CA PHE A 82 -3.96 -6.79 6.51
C PHE A 82 -4.02 -7.58 5.21
N CYS A 83 -5.22 -7.80 4.69
CA CYS A 83 -5.42 -8.26 3.31
C CYS A 83 -6.40 -7.33 2.59
N VAL A 84 -6.42 -7.38 1.25
CA VAL A 84 -7.40 -6.61 0.48
C VAL A 84 -8.79 -7.23 0.65
N ARG A 85 -9.77 -6.39 0.97
CA ARG A 85 -11.19 -6.76 1.08
C ARG A 85 -12.01 -6.29 -0.11
N ARG A 86 -11.68 -5.11 -0.66
CA ARG A 86 -12.39 -4.51 -1.79
C ARG A 86 -11.44 -3.69 -2.64
N VAL A 87 -11.68 -3.68 -3.95
CA VAL A 87 -10.96 -2.84 -4.93
C VAL A 87 -11.96 -1.93 -5.61
N ILE A 88 -11.58 -0.66 -5.78
CA ILE A 88 -12.26 0.30 -6.64
C ILE A 88 -11.34 0.62 -7.82
N SER A 89 -11.90 0.61 -9.03
CA SER A 89 -11.21 1.04 -10.27
C SER A 89 -12.10 1.89 -11.19
N ASP A 90 -13.33 2.19 -10.78
CA ASP A 90 -14.22 3.09 -11.52
C ASP A 90 -13.68 4.53 -11.54
N LEU A 91 -13.72 5.19 -12.69
CA LEU A 91 -13.11 6.51 -12.87
C LEU A 91 -13.77 7.60 -12.03
N VAL A 92 -15.08 7.53 -11.77
CA VAL A 92 -15.79 8.51 -10.95
C VAL A 92 -15.36 8.35 -9.50
N GLU A 93 -15.35 7.13 -8.99
CA GLU A 93 -14.92 6.83 -7.62
C GLU A 93 -13.43 7.15 -7.41
N LEU A 94 -12.55 6.84 -8.37
CA LEU A 94 -11.12 7.17 -8.30
C LEU A 94 -10.87 8.68 -8.22
N ARG A 95 -11.59 9.46 -9.04
CA ARG A 95 -11.46 10.93 -9.02
C ARG A 95 -11.96 11.52 -7.70
N ALA A 96 -13.06 10.99 -7.15
CA ALA A 96 -13.57 11.42 -5.85
C ALA A 96 -12.54 11.14 -4.74
N ARG A 97 -11.94 9.95 -4.73
CA ARG A 97 -10.91 9.56 -3.75
C ARG A 97 -9.62 10.37 -3.88
N ALA A 98 -9.17 10.61 -5.11
CA ALA A 98 -8.00 11.46 -5.34
C ALA A 98 -8.20 12.88 -4.79
N ARG A 99 -9.36 13.50 -5.05
CA ARG A 99 -9.69 14.83 -4.54
C ARG A 99 -9.74 14.86 -3.01
N ALA A 100 -10.40 13.88 -2.38
CA ALA A 100 -10.48 13.79 -0.92
C ALA A 100 -9.10 13.67 -0.26
N ALA A 101 -8.14 13.05 -0.96
CA ALA A 101 -6.76 12.90 -0.50
C ALA A 101 -5.82 14.01 -1.00
N SER A 102 -6.34 15.10 -1.58
CA SER A 102 -5.53 16.19 -2.17
C SER A 102 -4.51 15.71 -3.21
N ARG A 103 -4.84 14.65 -3.97
CA ARG A 103 -4.03 14.10 -5.05
C ARG A 103 -4.61 14.48 -6.42
N PRO A 104 -3.77 14.63 -7.46
CA PRO A 104 -4.28 14.85 -8.82
C PRO A 104 -5.23 13.73 -9.27
N PRO A 105 -6.42 14.04 -9.83
CA PRO A 105 -7.43 13.02 -10.15
C PRO A 105 -7.00 11.95 -11.16
N LYS A 106 -5.96 12.23 -11.94
CA LYS A 106 -5.40 11.30 -12.94
C LYS A 106 -4.38 10.33 -12.37
N ASP A 107 -3.93 10.53 -11.13
CA ASP A 107 -2.78 9.81 -10.58
C ASP A 107 -3.13 8.44 -10.02
N LEU A 108 -4.40 8.16 -9.75
CA LEU A 108 -4.81 6.87 -9.19
C LEU A 108 -5.15 5.85 -10.29
N SER A 109 -4.69 4.63 -10.08
CA SER A 109 -5.03 3.45 -10.89
C SER A 109 -6.11 2.60 -10.22
N MET A 110 -6.08 2.49 -8.89
CA MET A 110 -7.05 1.77 -8.08
C MET A 110 -7.01 2.24 -6.62
N VAL A 111 -8.08 1.99 -5.88
CA VAL A 111 -8.12 2.13 -4.43
C VAL A 111 -8.34 0.75 -3.80
N LEU A 112 -7.49 0.38 -2.84
CA LEU A 112 -7.57 -0.88 -2.12
C LEU A 112 -8.10 -0.61 -0.71
N TYR A 113 -9.21 -1.22 -0.36
CA TYR A 113 -9.71 -1.24 1.01
C TYR A 113 -9.21 -2.50 1.69
N LEU A 114 -8.51 -2.32 2.79
CA LEU A 114 -7.94 -3.41 3.55
C LEU A 114 -8.89 -3.83 4.68
N ARG A 115 -8.60 -4.99 5.26
CA ARG A 115 -9.15 -5.42 6.55
C ARG A 115 -8.02 -5.97 7.41
N GLY A 116 -8.03 -5.61 8.69
CA GLY A 116 -7.11 -6.15 9.69
C GLY A 116 -7.52 -7.54 10.18
N ARG A 117 -6.56 -8.24 10.80
CA ARG A 117 -6.80 -9.44 11.62
C ARG A 117 -6.67 -9.09 13.09
#